data_AF-A0A095WIL5-F1
#
_entry.id   AF-A0A095WIL5-F1
#
_cell.length_a   1.000
_cell.length_b   1.000
_cell.length_c   1.000
_cell.angle_alpha   90.00
_cell.angle_beta   90.00
_cell.angle_gamma   90.00
#
_symmetry.space_group_name_H-M   'P 1'
#
loop_
_entity.id
_entity.type
_entity.pdbx_description
1 polymer ?
#
loop_
_entity_poly.entity_id
_entity_poly.type
_entity_poly.pdbx_seq_one_letter_code
_entity_poly.pdbx_strand_id
1 'polypeptide(L)'
;MANEPSPARQLSVSVCYALPGHVWMRELRLPEGATVADALAASGFADAFPVVRPWERGVGIFGRATEPQAVLADGDRVEIYRGLTFDPKESRRRRAEHRRAKTARNGRIRPAGLL
;
A
#
# COMPACT_ATOMS: atom_id res chain seq x y z
N MET A 1 -36.34 -32.69 -4.57
CA MET A 1 -35.44 -32.25 -3.49
C MET A 1 -34.53 -31.18 -4.06
N ALA A 2 -34.99 -29.94 -4.09
CA ALA A 2 -34.16 -28.79 -4.45
C ALA A 2 -33.41 -28.38 -3.18
N ASN A 3 -32.09 -28.58 -3.17
CA ASN A 3 -31.25 -27.97 -2.15
C ASN A 3 -31.15 -26.49 -2.51
N GLU A 4 -32.02 -25.66 -1.95
CA GLU A 4 -31.86 -24.21 -2.03
C GLU A 4 -30.54 -23.88 -1.33
N PRO A 5 -29.56 -23.26 -2.01
CA PRO A 5 -28.34 -22.85 -1.35
C PRO A 5 -28.74 -21.84 -0.26
N SER A 6 -28.47 -22.19 1.01
CA SER A 6 -28.55 -21.25 2.13
C SER A 6 -27.92 -19.92 1.72
N PRO A 7 -28.53 -18.76 2.07
CA PRO A 7 -28.03 -17.47 1.63
C PRO A 7 -26.55 -17.37 2.02
N ALA A 8 -25.68 -17.35 1.01
CA ALA A 8 -24.25 -17.22 1.23
C ALA A 8 -24.03 -15.93 2.02
N ARG A 9 -23.46 -16.04 3.22
CA ARG A 9 -23.11 -14.85 3.99
C ARG A 9 -22.20 -13.99 3.15
N GLN A 10 -22.38 -12.67 3.24
CA GLN A 10 -21.55 -11.70 2.54
C GLN A 10 -20.59 -11.05 3.53
N LEU A 11 -19.38 -10.79 3.04
CA LEU A 11 -18.32 -10.03 3.70
C LEU A 11 -18.27 -8.64 3.08
N SER A 12 -18.12 -7.63 3.93
CA SER A 12 -17.83 -6.26 3.52
C SER A 12 -16.33 -6.03 3.62
N VAL A 13 -15.65 -5.89 2.49
CA VAL A 13 -14.20 -5.70 2.44
C VAL A 13 -13.84 -4.44 1.66
N SER A 14 -12.60 -3.99 1.78
CA SER A 14 -12.09 -2.86 1.00
C SER A 14 -10.78 -3.22 0.31
N VAL A 15 -10.58 -2.71 -0.90
CA VAL A 15 -9.31 -2.80 -1.63
C VAL A 15 -8.75 -1.40 -1.77
N CYS A 16 -7.50 -1.18 -1.39
CA CYS A 16 -6.84 0.11 -1.48
C CYS A 16 -5.50 0.05 -2.23
N TYR A 17 -5.22 1.13 -2.96
CA TYR A 17 -3.95 1.37 -3.60
C TYR A 17 -3.53 2.83 -3.36
N ALA A 18 -2.43 3.00 -2.61
CA ALA A 18 -1.94 4.31 -2.21
C ALA A 18 -1.05 4.92 -3.31
N LEU A 19 -1.53 6.03 -3.90
CA LEU A 19 -0.83 6.81 -4.91
C LEU A 19 -0.22 8.06 -4.27
N PRO A 20 0.76 8.71 -4.94
CA PRO A 20 1.21 10.03 -4.51
C PRO A 20 0.02 11.01 -4.53
N GLY A 21 -0.34 11.53 -3.36
CA GLY A 21 -1.36 12.57 -3.21
C GLY A 21 -2.82 12.10 -3.14
N HIS A 22 -3.12 10.81 -3.38
CA HIS A 22 -4.46 10.27 -3.19
C HIS A 22 -4.45 8.76 -2.96
N VAL A 23 -5.55 8.22 -2.46
CA VAL A 23 -5.76 6.78 -2.30
C VAL A 23 -6.89 6.37 -3.22
N TRP A 24 -6.63 5.38 -4.07
CA TRP A 24 -7.69 4.68 -4.77
C TRP A 24 -8.25 3.61 -3.84
N MET A 25 -9.56 3.61 -3.61
CA MET A 25 -10.22 2.67 -2.70
C MET A 25 -11.56 2.21 -3.27
N ARG A 26 -11.87 0.93 -3.06
CA ARG A 26 -13.14 0.31 -3.43
C ARG A 26 -13.66 -0.52 -2.28
N GLU A 27 -14.89 -0.26 -1.88
CA GLU A 27 -15.65 -1.10 -0.96
C GLU A 27 -16.39 -2.17 -1.76
N LEU A 28 -16.33 -3.42 -1.30
CA LEU A 28 -16.87 -4.57 -1.99
C LEU A 28 -17.71 -5.40 -1.03
N ARG A 29 -18.73 -6.05 -1.59
CA ARG A 29 -19.44 -7.15 -0.94
C ARG A 29 -19.13 -8.44 -1.67
N LEU A 30 -18.55 -9.40 -0.97
CA LEU A 30 -18.11 -10.69 -1.52
C LEU A 30 -18.73 -11.84 -0.71
N PRO A 31 -18.92 -13.03 -1.30
CA PRO A 31 -19.37 -14.19 -0.53
C PRO A 31 -18.33 -14.60 0.54
N GLU A 32 -18.80 -15.17 1.65
CA GLU A 32 -17.97 -15.81 2.65
C GLU A 32 -17.07 -16.87 1.99
N GLY A 33 -15.79 -16.89 2.35
CA GLY A 33 -14.79 -17.74 1.70
C GLY A 33 -14.10 -17.09 0.49
N ALA A 34 -14.49 -15.88 0.08
CA ALA A 34 -13.78 -15.13 -0.96
C ALA A 34 -12.32 -14.88 -0.57
N THR A 35 -11.47 -14.87 -1.58
CA THR A 35 -10.02 -14.72 -1.43
C THR A 35 -9.55 -13.31 -1.76
N VAL A 36 -8.30 -13.00 -1.41
CA VAL A 36 -7.62 -11.77 -1.82
C VAL A 36 -7.65 -11.59 -3.34
N ALA A 37 -7.46 -12.67 -4.12
CA ALA A 37 -7.55 -12.64 -5.57
C ALA A 37 -8.95 -12.23 -6.06
N ASP A 38 -10.01 -12.77 -5.44
CA ASP A 38 -11.39 -12.43 -5.77
C ASP A 38 -11.69 -10.95 -5.49
N ALA A 39 -11.21 -10.42 -4.37
CA ALA A 39 -11.34 -9.01 -4.06
C ALA A 39 -10.61 -8.11 -5.06
N LEU A 40 -9.39 -8.47 -5.46
CA LEU A 40 -8.65 -7.74 -6.49
C LEU A 40 -9.42 -7.74 -7.82
N ALA A 41 -9.95 -8.89 -8.24
CA ALA A 41 -10.72 -9.01 -9.47
C ALA A 41 -12.02 -8.17 -9.41
N ALA A 42 -12.81 -8.33 -8.34
CA ALA A 42 -14.07 -7.61 -8.16
C ALA A 42 -13.89 -6.09 -8.00
N SER A 43 -12.71 -5.64 -7.55
CA SER A 43 -12.41 -4.20 -7.41
C SER A 43 -12.23 -3.46 -8.75
N GLY A 44 -12.03 -4.17 -9.85
CA GLY A 44 -11.67 -3.56 -11.15
C GLY A 44 -10.26 -2.95 -11.13
N PHE A 45 -9.38 -3.37 -10.20
CA PHE A 45 -8.04 -2.82 -10.07
C PHE A 45 -7.21 -2.98 -11.35
N ALA A 46 -7.32 -4.13 -12.02
CA ALA A 46 -6.60 -4.41 -13.26
C ALA A 46 -6.99 -3.43 -14.40
N ASP A 47 -8.25 -3.02 -14.46
CA ASP A 47 -8.73 -2.06 -15.45
C ASP A 47 -8.32 -0.63 -15.11
N ALA A 48 -8.35 -0.27 -13.81
CA ALA A 48 -7.93 1.03 -13.33
C ALA A 48 -6.40 1.25 -13.46
N PHE A 49 -5.61 0.18 -13.31
CA PHE A 49 -4.15 0.22 -13.29
C PHE A 49 -3.53 -0.92 -14.13
N PRO A 50 -3.70 -0.91 -15.47
CA PRO A 50 -3.32 -2.04 -16.34
C PRO A 50 -1.81 -2.32 -16.39
N VAL A 51 -0.99 -1.34 -15.99
CA VAL A 51 0.48 -1.47 -15.92
C VAL A 51 0.96 -1.99 -14.57
N VAL A 52 0.11 -1.99 -13.54
CA VAL A 52 0.49 -2.46 -12.20
C VAL A 52 0.34 -3.98 -12.16
N ARG A 53 1.34 -4.65 -11.60
CA ARG A 53 1.32 -6.08 -11.28
C ARG A 53 1.34 -6.21 -9.76
N PRO A 54 0.19 -6.32 -9.08
CA PRO A 54 0.10 -6.30 -7.62
C PRO A 54 1.03 -7.31 -6.95
N TRP A 55 1.09 -8.52 -7.51
CA TRP A 55 1.84 -9.65 -6.96
C TRP A 55 3.36 -9.49 -7.04
N GLU A 56 3.89 -8.65 -7.95
CA GLU A 56 5.33 -8.37 -8.01
C GLU A 56 5.82 -7.50 -6.86
N ARG A 57 4.92 -6.69 -6.27
CA ARG A 57 5.23 -5.77 -5.16
C ARG A 57 4.69 -6.25 -3.82
N GLY A 58 3.74 -7.18 -3.86
CA GLY A 58 3.07 -7.73 -2.70
C GLY A 58 1.71 -7.07 -2.47
N VAL A 59 0.81 -7.89 -1.96
CA VAL A 59 -0.50 -7.49 -1.44
C VAL A 59 -0.53 -7.86 0.02
N GLY A 60 -1.24 -7.08 0.85
CA GLY A 60 -1.37 -7.37 2.26
C GLY A 60 -2.76 -7.14 2.82
N ILE A 61 -2.99 -7.63 4.03
CA ILE A 61 -4.16 -7.33 4.84
C ILE A 61 -3.65 -6.70 6.14
N PHE A 62 -4.11 -5.48 6.46
CA PHE A 62 -3.66 -4.70 7.62
C PHE A 62 -2.12 -4.66 7.78
N GLY A 63 -1.39 -4.35 6.72
CA GLY A 63 0.07 -4.25 6.71
C GLY A 63 0.84 -5.58 6.74
N ARG A 64 0.15 -6.73 6.69
CA ARG A 64 0.79 -8.06 6.61
C ARG A 64 0.71 -8.59 5.19
N ALA A 65 1.85 -8.93 4.59
CA ALA A 65 1.89 -9.55 3.26
C ALA A 65 1.09 -10.86 3.25
N THR A 66 0.38 -11.12 2.16
CA THR A 66 -0.51 -12.27 2.02
C THR A 66 -0.46 -12.86 0.62
N GLU A 67 -0.89 -14.12 0.52
CA GLU A 67 -0.97 -14.86 -0.73
C GLU A 67 -2.32 -14.62 -1.43
N PRO A 68 -2.41 -14.81 -2.77
CA PRO A 68 -3.66 -14.64 -3.50
C PRO A 68 -4.84 -15.48 -2.99
N GLN A 69 -4.56 -16.67 -2.47
CA GLN A 69 -5.55 -17.64 -2.00
C GLN A 69 -5.95 -17.44 -0.54
N ALA A 70 -5.39 -16.44 0.15
CA ALA A 70 -5.79 -16.15 1.52
C ALA A 70 -7.26 -15.77 1.56
N VAL A 71 -8.02 -16.43 2.43
CA VAL A 71 -9.44 -16.18 2.65
C VAL A 71 -9.62 -14.90 3.45
N LEU A 72 -10.55 -14.06 3.00
CA LEU A 72 -10.87 -12.79 3.64
C LEU A 72 -11.88 -12.98 4.79
N ALA A 73 -11.77 -12.09 5.77
CA ALA A 73 -12.75 -11.89 6.82
C ALA A 73 -13.56 -10.61 6.60
N ASP A 74 -14.71 -10.50 7.28
CA ASP A 74 -15.52 -9.29 7.25
C ASP A 74 -14.75 -8.09 7.82
N GLY A 75 -14.79 -6.96 7.13
CA GLY A 75 -14.06 -5.74 7.47
C GLY A 75 -12.61 -5.72 6.99
N ASP A 76 -12.10 -6.77 6.34
CA ASP A 76 -10.72 -6.78 5.86
C ASP A 76 -10.44 -5.67 4.85
N ARG A 77 -9.24 -5.11 4.94
CA ARG A 77 -8.70 -4.20 3.94
C ARG A 77 -7.51 -4.83 3.25
N VAL A 78 -7.67 -5.06 1.96
CA VAL A 78 -6.65 -5.53 1.04
C VAL A 78 -5.85 -4.33 0.51
N GLU A 79 -4.55 -4.35 0.74
CA GLU A 79 -3.63 -3.24 0.49
C GLU A 79 -2.66 -3.64 -0.62
N ILE A 80 -2.66 -2.90 -1.74
CA ILE A 80 -1.77 -3.15 -2.87
C ILE A 80 -0.51 -2.28 -2.71
N TYR A 81 0.66 -2.90 -2.66
CA TYR A 81 1.91 -2.18 -2.45
C TYR A 81 2.52 -1.64 -3.75
N ARG A 82 3.35 -0.61 -3.60
CA ARG A 82 4.05 0.08 -4.70
C ARG A 82 5.55 -0.10 -4.56
N GLY A 83 6.23 -0.26 -5.69
CA GLY A 83 7.70 -0.27 -5.73
C GLY A 83 8.27 1.04 -5.20
N LEU A 84 9.38 0.96 -4.47
CA LEU A 84 10.13 2.13 -4.06
C LEU A 84 10.72 2.80 -5.30
N THR A 85 10.32 4.04 -5.56
CA THR A 85 10.77 4.84 -6.71
C THR A 85 12.19 5.39 -6.53
N PHE A 86 12.82 5.18 -5.38
CA PHE A 86 14.14 5.71 -5.06
C PHE A 86 15.11 4.60 -4.70
N ASP A 87 16.30 4.62 -5.32
CA ASP A 87 17.45 3.90 -4.80
C ASP A 87 17.74 4.44 -3.38
N PRO A 88 17.73 3.57 -2.34
CA PRO A 88 17.98 3.98 -0.96
C PRO A 88 19.30 4.73 -0.76
N LYS A 89 20.34 4.45 -1.57
CA LYS A 89 21.63 5.13 -1.51
C LYS A 89 21.53 6.57 -2.02
N GLU A 90 20.82 6.79 -3.12
CA GLU A 90 20.66 8.14 -3.67
C GLU A 90 19.83 9.03 -2.74
N SER A 91 18.76 8.46 -2.15
CA SER A 91 17.95 9.14 -1.14
C SER A 91 18.79 9.54 0.10
N ARG A 92 19.67 8.64 0.57
CA ARG A 92 20.62 8.92 1.67
C ARG A 92 21.62 10.02 1.28
N ARG A 93 22.18 9.98 0.06
CA ARG A 93 23.11 10.99 -0.46
C ARG A 93 22.48 12.37 -0.50
N ARG A 94 21.30 12.52 -1.12
CA ARG A 94 20.58 13.80 -1.19
C ARG A 94 20.27 14.38 0.20
N ARG A 95 19.89 13.53 1.18
CA ARG A 95 19.68 13.97 2.58
C ARG A 95 20.98 14.43 3.24
N ALA A 96 22.10 13.76 3.00
CA ALA A 96 23.39 14.15 3.54
C ALA A 96 23.88 15.48 2.95
N GLU A 97 23.73 15.66 1.63
CA GLU A 97 24.10 16.90 0.92
C GLU A 97 23.27 18.09 1.40
N HIS A 98 21.95 17.94 1.54
CA HIS A 98 21.09 19.00 2.07
C HIS A 98 21.45 19.41 3.51
N ARG A 99 21.83 18.44 4.37
CA ARG A 99 22.35 18.74 5.73
C ARG A 99 23.65 19.53 5.68
N ARG A 100 24.60 19.14 4.82
CA ARG A 100 25.89 19.84 4.64
C ARG A 100 25.67 21.27 4.14
N ALA A 101 24.81 21.46 3.14
CA ALA A 101 24.47 22.78 2.60
C ALA A 101 23.80 23.68 3.65
N LYS A 102 22.91 23.13 4.48
CA LYS A 102 22.28 23.87 5.59
C LYS A 102 23.31 24.29 6.65
N THR A 103 24.26 23.42 7.01
CA THR A 103 25.34 23.76 7.95
C THR A 103 26.29 24.82 7.39
N ALA A 104 26.66 24.73 6.12
CA ALA A 104 27.53 25.72 5.46
C ALA A 104 26.87 27.11 5.37
N ARG A 105 25.55 27.15 5.10
CA ARG A 105 24.79 28.42 5.03
C ARG A 105 24.57 29.07 6.40
N ASN A 106 24.54 28.29 7.48
CA ASN A 106 24.31 28.78 8.84
C ASN A 106 25.59 29.21 9.56
N GLY A 107 26.63 29.61 8.81
CA GLY A 107 27.96 30.04 9.26
C GLY A 107 27.99 30.52 10.71
N ARG A 108 28.27 29.59 11.64
CA ARG A 108 28.63 29.94 13.01
C ARG A 108 30.05 30.46 12.96
N ILE A 109 30.20 31.75 12.68
CA ILE A 109 31.37 32.48 13.15
C ILE A 109 31.24 32.49 14.67
N ARG A 110 31.96 31.58 15.34
CA ARG A 110 32.19 31.72 16.78
C ARG A 110 33.19 32.87 16.92
N PRO A 111 32.85 34.00 17.58
CA PRO A 111 33.86 34.99 17.88
C PRO A 111 34.92 34.35 18.76
N ALA A 112 36.20 34.57 18.43
CA ALA A 112 37.30 34.17 19.28
C ALA A 112 37.29 35.06 20.53
N GLY A 113 37.04 34.45 21.70
CA GLY A 113 37.13 35.11 23.00
C GLY A 113 35.79 35.29 23.70
N LEU A 114 35.37 34.29 24.45
CA LEU A 114 34.65 34.50 25.70
C LEU A 114 35.13 33.45 26.70
N LEU A 115 35.63 33.94 27.82
CA LEU A 115 36.20 33.22 28.97
C LEU A 115 35.21 32.21 29.57
#